data_AF-A0A178U763-F1
#
_entry.id   AF-A0A178U763-F1
#
_cell.length_a   1.000
_cell.length_b   1.000
_cell.length_c   1.000
_cell.angle_alpha   90.00
_cell.angle_beta   90.00
_cell.angle_gamma   90.00
#
_symmetry.space_group_name_H-M   'P 1'
#
loop_
_entity.id
_entity.type
_entity.pdbx_description
1 polymer ?
#
loop_
_entity_poly.entity_id
_entity_poly.type
_entity_poly.pdbx_seq_one_letter_code
_entity_poly.pdbx_strand_id
1 'polypeptide(L)' 'MLGDFITRIIILLVGYAYPAYGCYKSVEKKKLEIHELRYWCQYWILVALLTVFERIGDIIVSWY' A
#
# COMPACT_ATOMS: atom_id res chain seq x y z
N MET A 1 9.43 -21.43 0.61
CA MET A 1 8.57 -21.29 -0.59
C MET A 1 7.12 -21.05 -0.23
N LEU A 2 6.46 -21.96 0.52
CA LEU A 2 5.05 -21.77 0.91
C LEU A 2 4.83 -20.54 1.82
N GLY A 3 5.73 -20.32 2.79
CA GLY A 3 5.66 -19.17 3.69
C GLY A 3 5.74 -17.82 2.97
N ASP A 4 6.70 -17.67 2.05
CA ASP A 4 6.89 -16.44 1.25
C ASP A 4 5.66 -16.11 0.40
N PHE A 5 5.06 -17.14 -0.21
CA PHE A 5 3.85 -17.00 -1.02
C PHE A 5 2.65 -16.55 -0.19
N ILE A 6 2.45 -17.13 1.00
CA ILE A 6 1.37 -16.76 1.93
C ILE A 6 1.57 -15.32 2.41
N THR A 7 2.79 -14.95 2.81
CA THR A 7 3.11 -13.59 3.26
C THR A 7 2.83 -12.57 2.15
N ARG A 8 3.22 -12.86 0.90
CA ARG A 8 2.91 -12.00 -0.25
C ARG A 8 1.41 -11.84 -0.49
N ILE A 9 0.63 -12.92 -0.43
CA ILE A 9 -0.82 -12.84 -0.61
C ILE A 9 -1.45 -11.98 0.50
N ILE A 10 -1.04 -12.17 1.75
CA ILE A 10 -1.56 -11.38 2.88
C ILE A 10 -1.22 -9.90 2.69
N ILE A 11 0.01 -9.56 2.29
CA ILE A 11 0.41 -8.17 2.02
C ILE A 11 -0.41 -7.58 0.87
N LEU A 12 -0.66 -8.33 -0.20
CA LEU A 12 -1.48 -7.84 -1.32
C LEU A 12 -2.93 -7.61 -0.91
N LEU A 13 -3.52 -8.52 -0.12
CA LEU A 13 -4.92 -8.39 0.29
C LEU A 13 -5.11 -7.28 1.34
N VAL A 14 -4.28 -7.27 2.38
CA VAL A 14 -4.43 -6.34 3.51
C VAL A 14 -3.79 -4.98 3.22
N GLY A 15 -2.61 -4.97 2.58
CA GLY A 15 -1.84 -3.76 2.31
C GLY A 15 -2.22 -3.03 1.02
N TYR A 16 -2.88 -3.70 0.07
CA TYR A 16 -3.24 -3.07 -1.21
C TYR A 16 -4.74 -3.17 -1.53
N ALA A 17 -5.34 -4.36 -1.46
CA ALA A 17 -6.73 -4.55 -1.89
C ALA A 17 -7.75 -3.90 -0.94
N TYR A 18 -7.60 -4.13 0.37
CA TYR A 18 -8.46 -3.51 1.39
C TYR A 18 -8.43 -1.98 1.38
N PRO A 19 -7.25 -1.32 1.42
CA PRO A 19 -7.19 0.15 1.35
C PRO A 19 -7.65 0.70 -0.01
N ALA A 20 -7.45 -0.02 -1.12
CA ALA A 20 -7.96 0.38 -2.42
C ALA A 20 -9.49 0.37 -2.47
N TYR A 21 -10.12 -0.65 -1.89
CA TYR A 21 -11.57 -0.72 -1.76
C TYR A 21 -12.11 0.40 -0.85
N GLY A 22 -11.43 0.66 0.28
CA GLY A 22 -11.74 1.77 1.17
C GLY A 22 -11.69 3.12 0.44
N CYS A 23 -10.60 3.38 -0.30
CA CYS A 23 -10.42 4.61 -1.06
C CYS A 23 -11.49 4.77 -2.17
N TYR A 24 -11.81 3.68 -2.89
CA TYR A 24 -12.88 3.70 -3.89
C TYR A 24 -14.23 4.06 -3.27
N LYS A 25 -14.58 3.43 -2.13
CA LYS A 25 -15.81 3.73 -1.42
C LYS A 25 -15.85 5.16 -0.89
N SER A 26 -14.73 5.70 -0.41
CA SER A 26 -14.65 7.11 0.04
C SER A 26 -14.82 8.10 -1.12
N VAL A 27 -14.36 7.76 -2.33
CA VAL A 27 -14.52 8.57 -3.55
C VAL A 27 -15.96 8.51 -4.09
N GLU A 28 -16.62 7.37 -3.99
CA GLU A 28 -18.01 7.19 -4.47
C GLU A 28 -19.05 7.91 -3.57
N LYS A 29 -18.70 8.26 -2.33
CA LYS A 29 -19.58 9.01 -1.43
C LYS A 29 -19.88 10.40 -2.00
N LYS A 30 -21.18 10.70 -2.15
CA LYS A 30 -21.71 11.97 -2.70
C LYS A 30 -21.27 13.24 -1.95
N LYS A 31 -20.92 13.11 -0.68
CA LYS A 31 -20.21 14.15 0.10
C LYS A 31 -18.78 13.66 0.34
N LEU A 32 -17.85 14.25 -0.40
CA LEU A 32 -16.42 13.96 -0.24
C LEU A 32 -15.94 14.55 1.10
N GLU A 33 -15.68 13.69 2.07
CA GLU A 33 -15.00 14.04 3.30
C GLU A 33 -13.51 14.27 2.98
N ILE A 34 -13.11 15.54 2.83
CA ILE A 34 -11.73 15.92 2.45
C ILE A 34 -10.69 15.33 3.42
N HIS A 35 -11.08 15.15 4.68
CA HIS A 35 -10.23 14.52 5.70
C HIS A 35 -9.96 13.03 5.41
N GLU A 36 -10.99 12.27 5.04
CA GLU A 36 -10.90 10.84 4.70
C GLU A 36 -10.04 10.65 3.44
N LEU A 37 -10.21 11.50 2.43
CA LEU A 37 -9.40 11.48 1.21
C LEU A 37 -7.92 11.77 1.49
N ARG A 38 -7.63 12.77 2.34
CA ARG A 38 -6.25 13.10 2.74
C ARG A 38 -5.57 11.94 3.47
N TYR A 39 -6.31 11.24 4.34
CA TYR A 39 -5.80 10.06 5.04
C TYR A 39 -5.40 8.96 4.05
N TRP A 40 -6.26 8.65 3.08
CA TRP A 40 -5.93 7.67 2.04
C TRP A 40 -4.74 8.11 1.18
N CYS A 41 -4.66 9.39 0.79
CA CYS A 41 -3.50 9.90 0.08
C CYS A 41 -2.20 9.77 0.88
N GLN A 42 -2.21 10.12 2.17
CA GLN A 42 -1.04 9.96 3.04
C GLN A 42 -0.61 8.49 3.15
N TYR A 43 -1.58 7.58 3.31
CA TYR A 43 -1.34 6.15 3.32
C TYR A 43 -0.64 5.67 2.03
N TRP A 44 -1.18 6.03 0.86
CA TRP A 44 -0.60 5.63 -0.43
C TRP A 44 0.78 6.23 -0.69
N ILE A 45 1.03 7.46 -0.24
CA ILE A 45 2.37 8.07 -0.31
C ILE A 45 3.38 7.28 0.52
N LEU A 46 3.02 6.89 1.76
CA LEU A 46 3.88 6.09 2.62
C LEU A 46 4.16 4.70 2.03
N VAL A 47 3.13 4.03 1.50
CA VAL A 47 3.28 2.73 0.84
C VAL A 47 4.19 2.82 -0.39
N ALA A 48 4.04 3.87 -1.20
CA ALA A 48 4.90 4.11 -2.36
C ALA A 48 6.35 4.36 -1.95
N LEU A 49 6.59 5.22 -0.94
CA LEU A 49 7.93 5.48 -0.42
C LEU A 49 8.57 4.19 0.10
N LEU A 50 7.87 3.43 0.94
CA LEU A 50 8.38 2.17 1.49
C LEU A 50 8.72 1.19 0.38
N THR A 51 7.89 1.08 -0.66
CA THR A 51 8.17 0.21 -1.81
C THR A 51 9.42 0.64 -2.56
N VAL A 52 9.66 1.95 -2.74
CA VAL A 52 10.88 2.47 -3.37
C VAL A 52 12.10 2.17 -2.50
N PHE A 53 12.01 2.39 -1.19
CA PHE A 53 13.08 2.08 -0.25
C PHE A 53 13.43 0.60 -0.23
N GLU A 54 12.44 -0.29 -0.22
CA GLU A 54 12.64 -1.74 -0.31
C GLU A 54 13.40 -2.08 -1.60
N ARG A 55 13.00 -1.52 -2.76
CA ARG A 55 13.70 -1.74 -4.03
C ARG A 55 15.14 -1.25 -4.02
N ILE A 56 15.39 -0.08 -3.44
CA ILE A 56 16.75 0.48 -3.32
C ILE A 56 17.58 -0.38 -2.36
N GLY A 57 16.99 -0.79 -1.23
CA GLY A 57 17.62 -1.67 -0.24
C GLY A 57 17.99 -3.02 -0.84
N ASP A 58 17.09 -3.66 -1.60
CA ASP A 58 17.36 -4.88 -2.35
C ASP A 58 18.57 -4.72 -3.28
N ILE A 59 18.66 -3.60 -4.01
CA ILE A 59 19.78 -3.35 -4.94
C ILE A 59 21.09 -3.16 -4.15
N ILE A 60 21.08 -2.39 -3.07
CA ILE A 60 22.29 -2.09 -2.27
C ILE A 60 22.79 -3.34 -1.54
N VAL A 61 21.88 -4.07 -0.87
CA VAL A 61 22.21 -5.25 -0.07
C VAL A 61 22.51 -6.45 -0.96
N SER A 62 21.87 -6.60 -2.13
CA SER A 62 22.18 -7.72 -3.04
C SER A 62 23.56 -7.59 -3.71
N TRP A 63 24.13 -6.39 -3.76
CA TRP A 63 25.45 -6.13 -4.37
C TRP A 63 26.59 -6.12 -3.35
N TYR A 64 26.28 -6.20 -2.05
CA TYR A 64 27.24 -6.25 -0.94
C TYR A 64 27.24 -7.64 -0.31
#